data_AF-A0A662GE19-F1
#
_entry.id   AF-A0A662GE19-F1
#
_cell.length_a   1.000
_cell.length_b   1.000
_cell.length_c   1.000
_cell.angle_alpha   90.00
_cell.angle_beta   90.00
_cell.angle_gamma   90.00
#
_symmetry.space_group_name_H-M   'P 1'
#
loop_
_entity.id
_entity.type
_entity.pdbx_description
1 polymer ?
#
loop_
_entity_poly.entity_id
_entity_poly.type
_entity_poly.pdbx_seq_one_letter_code
_entity_poly.pdbx_strand_id
1 'polypeptide(L)' 'IAPKPLFIESGTKDQIFPIKSTKYAYEKVRKVYEFLGVADRIDSEFFEGRHEICGKKAYKFLRKWLTINKDLLKIG' A
#
# COMPACT_ATOMS: atom_id res chain seq x y z
N ILE A 1 -9.12 -7.34 0.58
CA ILE A 1 -8.57 -5.99 0.28
C ILE A 1 -8.63 -5.73 -1.22
N ALA A 2 -8.00 -6.54 -2.06
CA ALA A 2 -8.25 -6.50 -3.51
C ALA A 2 -9.77 -6.53 -3.80
N PRO A 3 -10.28 -5.74 -4.76
CA PRO A 3 -9.56 -4.85 -5.69
C PRO A 3 -9.42 -3.39 -5.19
N LYS A 4 -9.62 -3.13 -3.89
CA LYS A 4 -9.42 -1.79 -3.32
C LYS A 4 -7.92 -1.45 -3.28
N PRO A 5 -7.53 -0.18 -3.39
CA PRO A 5 -6.13 0.22 -3.27
C PRO A 5 -5.48 -0.19 -1.95
N LEU A 6 -4.26 -0.72 -2.01
CA LEU A 6 -3.47 -1.17 -0.86
C LEU A 6 -2.04 -0.64 -0.95
N PHE A 7 -1.56 -0.04 0.14
CA PHE A 7 -0.18 0.38 0.30
C PHE A 7 0.43 -0.32 1.52
N ILE A 8 1.64 -0.86 1.37
CA ILE A 8 2.36 -1.55 2.45
C ILE A 8 3.72 -0.87 2.64
N GLU A 9 4.04 -0.46 3.87
CA GLU A 9 5.38 -0.02 4.24
C GLU A 9 5.99 -0.91 5.33
N SER A 10 7.31 -1.04 5.34
CA SER A 10 8.02 -1.83 6.35
C SER A 10 9.49 -1.42 6.47
N GLY A 11 9.95 -1.26 7.72
CA GLY A 11 11.34 -0.99 8.04
C GLY A 11 12.23 -2.21 7.86
N THR A 12 13.40 -2.04 7.23
CA THR A 12 14.38 -3.11 7.00
C THR A 12 14.96 -3.72 8.29
N LYS A 13 14.89 -2.98 9.41
CA LYS A 13 15.39 -3.37 10.73
C LYS A 13 14.27 -3.64 11.75
N ASP A 14 13.03 -3.81 11.30
CA ASP A 14 11.93 -4.24 12.17
C ASP A 14 12.17 -5.70 12.63
N GLN A 15 12.29 -5.89 13.94
CA GLN A 15 12.52 -7.21 14.55
C GLN A 15 11.22 -7.96 14.88
N ILE A 16 10.08 -7.27 14.91
CA ILE A 16 8.75 -7.85 15.14
C ILE A 16 8.22 -8.42 13.83
N PHE A 17 8.39 -7.67 12.73
CA PHE A 17 7.97 -8.06 11.38
C PHE A 17 9.16 -8.08 10.40
N PRO A 18 9.91 -9.19 10.32
CA PRO A 18 11.09 -9.26 9.48
C PRO A 18 10.81 -8.99 8.01
N ILE A 19 11.64 -8.12 7.40
CA ILE A 19 11.49 -7.65 6.02
C ILE A 19 11.39 -8.76 4.97
N LYS A 20 12.06 -9.91 5.20
CA LYS A 20 12.01 -11.07 4.29
C LYS A 20 10.59 -11.64 4.19
N SER A 21 9.91 -11.79 5.34
CA SER A 21 8.53 -12.26 5.41
C SER A 21 7.57 -11.25 4.81
N THR A 22 7.78 -9.95 5.07
CA THR A 22 6.97 -8.87 4.48
C THR A 22 7.07 -8.85 2.96
N LYS A 23 8.28 -8.91 2.39
CA LYS A 23 8.49 -8.97 0.94
C LYS A 23 7.85 -10.20 0.30
N TYR A 24 7.97 -11.37 0.96
CA TYR A 24 7.33 -12.59 0.49
C TYR A 24 5.80 -12.46 0.44
N ALA A 25 5.19 -11.93 1.50
CA ALA A 25 3.75 -11.70 1.57
C ALA A 25 3.30 -10.65 0.52
N TYR A 26 4.04 -9.54 0.38
CA TYR A 26 3.78 -8.51 -0.62
C TYR A 26 3.72 -9.12 -2.03
N GLU A 27 4.70 -9.93 -2.42
CA GLU A 27 4.72 -10.55 -3.76
C GLU A 27 3.53 -11.50 -4.00
N LYS A 28 3.10 -12.24 -2.97
CA LYS A 28 1.90 -13.09 -3.07
C LYS A 28 0.66 -12.24 -3.32
N VAL A 29 0.49 -11.12 -2.61
CA VAL A 29 -0.64 -10.22 -2.79
C VAL A 29 -0.55 -9.50 -4.14
N ARG A 30 0.63 -9.03 -4.54
CA ARG A 30 0.87 -8.33 -5.82
C ARG A 30 0.41 -9.17 -7.01
N LYS A 31 0.70 -10.47 -7.02
CA LYS A 31 0.24 -11.41 -8.06
C LYS A 31 -1.29 -11.51 -8.16
N VAL A 32 -2.02 -11.36 -7.05
CA VAL A 32 -3.48 -11.33 -7.08
C VAL A 32 -3.98 -10.05 -7.75
N TYR A 33 -3.35 -8.89 -7.48
CA TYR A 33 -3.70 -7.64 -8.16
C TYR A 33 -3.38 -7.68 -9.65
N GLU A 34 -2.26 -8.29 -10.05
CA GLU A 34 -1.92 -8.54 -11.46
C GLU A 34 -2.97 -9.43 -12.14
N PHE A 35 -3.33 -10.55 -11.51
CA PHE A 35 -4.34 -11.47 -12.03
C PHE A 35 -5.70 -10.79 -12.25
N LEU A 36 -6.08 -9.88 -11.34
CA LEU A 36 -7.32 -9.12 -11.41
C LEU A 36 -7.24 -7.91 -12.38
N GLY A 37 -6.10 -7.67 -13.05
CA GLY A 37 -5.92 -6.55 -13.97
C GLY A 37 -5.87 -5.17 -13.31
N VAL A 38 -5.59 -5.12 -11.99
CA VAL A 38 -5.57 -3.88 -11.18
C VAL A 38 -4.22 -3.66 -10.50
N ALA A 39 -3.12 -4.03 -11.17
CA ALA A 39 -1.77 -3.94 -10.64
C ALA A 39 -1.37 -2.54 -10.15
N ASP A 40 -1.97 -1.48 -10.69
CA ASP A 40 -1.70 -0.09 -10.30
C ASP A 40 -2.32 0.31 -8.94
N ARG A 41 -3.17 -0.56 -8.37
CA ARG A 41 -3.84 -0.40 -7.07
C ARG A 41 -3.04 -0.99 -5.91
N ILE A 42 -1.86 -1.53 -6.14
CA ILE A 42 -0.96 -2.00 -5.08
C ILE A 42 0.42 -1.36 -5.23
N ASP A 43 0.98 -0.87 -4.13
CA ASP A 43 2.33 -0.31 -4.10
C ASP A 43 2.96 -0.55 -2.71
N SER A 44 4.27 -0.31 -2.58
CA SER A 44 4.98 -0.50 -1.32
C SER A 44 6.16 0.46 -1.12
N GLU A 45 6.56 0.61 0.15
CA GLU A 45 7.78 1.28 0.56
C GLU A 45 8.52 0.47 1.63
N PHE A 46 9.60 -0.19 1.22
CA PHE A 46 10.57 -0.76 2.14
C PHE A 46 11.66 0.26 2.41
N PHE A 47 11.80 0.69 3.66
CA PHE A 47 12.66 1.81 4.02
C PHE A 47 13.66 1.42 5.11
N GLU A 48 14.77 2.15 5.16
CA GLU A 48 15.76 1.96 6.21
C GLU A 48 15.22 2.52 7.53
N GLY A 49 14.86 1.62 8.46
CA GLY A 49 14.16 1.97 9.70
C GLY A 49 13.76 0.75 10.52
N ARG A 50 13.28 0.99 11.74
CA ARG A 50 12.80 -0.08 12.66
C ARG A 50 11.27 -0.20 12.60
N HIS A 51 10.63 -0.46 13.74
CA HIS A 51 9.18 -0.46 13.88
C HIS A 51 8.66 0.98 13.98
N GLU A 52 8.55 1.64 12.83
CA GLU A 52 8.14 3.04 12.72
C GLU A 52 7.40 3.28 11.39
N ILE A 53 6.90 4.51 11.18
CA ILE A 53 6.17 4.92 9.98
C ILE A 53 7.07 5.79 9.11
N CYS A 54 7.18 5.50 7.81
CA CYS A 54 7.98 6.28 6.86
C CYS A 54 7.15 7.37 6.18
N GLY A 55 5.97 7.01 5.64
CA GLY A 55 4.99 7.94 5.09
C GLY A 55 5.33 8.60 3.75
N LYS A 56 6.58 8.53 3.26
CA LYS A 56 7.04 9.30 2.08
C LYS A 56 6.23 9.00 0.82
N LYS A 57 6.08 7.74 0.45
CA LYS A 57 5.23 7.32 -0.68
C LYS A 57 3.77 7.15 -0.28
N ALA A 58 3.49 6.81 0.98
CA ALA A 58 2.15 6.56 1.48
C ALA A 58 1.21 7.74 1.23
N TYR A 59 1.62 8.97 1.54
CA TYR A 59 0.78 10.15 1.32
C TYR A 59 0.46 10.41 -0.16
N LYS A 60 1.41 10.13 -1.07
CA LYS A 60 1.16 10.22 -2.51
C LYS A 60 0.14 9.17 -2.97
N PHE A 61 0.27 7.95 -2.47
CA PHE A 61 -0.68 6.87 -2.76
C PHE A 61 -2.08 7.18 -2.23
N LEU A 62 -2.18 7.66 -0.99
CA LEU A 62 -3.46 8.06 -0.38
C LEU A 62 -4.12 9.17 -1.19
N ARG A 63 -3.38 10.22 -1.61
CA ARG A 63 -3.92 11.27 -2.47
C ARG A 63 -4.43 10.75 -3.82
N LYS A 64 -3.80 9.74 -4.42
CA LYS A 64 -4.26 9.12 -5.67
C LYS A 64 -5.62 8.43 -5.50
N TRP A 65 -5.86 7.80 -4.34
CA TRP A 65 -6.96 6.83 -4.18
C TRP A 65 -8.07 7.26 -3.22
N LEU A 66 -7.83 8.25 -2.36
CA LEU A 66 -8.81 8.79 -1.41
C LEU A 66 -9.42 10.12 -1.86
N THR A 67 -9.25 10.52 -3.13
CA THR A 67 -10.01 11.64 -3.66
C THR A 67 -11.51 11.35 -3.53
N ILE A 68 -12.15 12.12 -2.66
CA ILE A 68 -13.60 12.07 -2.46
C ILE A 68 -14.26 12.32 -3.81
N ASN A 69 -15.18 11.44 -4.16
CA ASN A 69 -16.03 11.63 -5.33
C ASN A 69 -16.87 12.90 -5.08
N LYS A 70 -16.46 14.04 -5.64
CA LYS A 70 -17.14 15.33 -5.44
C LYS A 70 -18.58 15.31 -5.95
N ASP A 71 -18.94 14.32 -6.75
CA ASP A 71 -20.30 14.14 -7.26
C ASP A 71 -21.27 13.65 -6.18
N LEU A 72 -20.80 13.01 -5.10
CA LEU A 72 -21.62 12.62 -3.94
C LEU A 72 -21.89 13.80 -2.98
N LEU A 73 -21.18 14.93 -3.14
CA LEU A 73 -21.38 16.15 -2.33
C LEU A 73 -22.35 17.15 -3.00
N LYS A 74 -22.86 16.85 -4.19
CA LYS A 74 -23.82 17.69 -4.92
C LYS A 74 -25.29 17.33 -4.70
N ILE A 75 -25.56 16.39 -3.78
CA ILE A 75 -26.93 15.96 -3.43
C ILE A 75 -27.28 16.49 -2.02
N GLY A 76 -27.08 17.79 -1.83
CA GLY A 76 -27.44 18.54 -0.62
C GLY A 76 -27.92 19.92 -0.98
#